data_AF-A0A2H0C4Y8-F1
#
_entry.id   AF-A0A2H0C4Y8-F1
#
_cell.length_a   1.000
_cell.length_b   1.000
_cell.length_c   1.000
_cell.angle_alpha   90.00
_cell.angle_beta   90.00
_cell.angle_gamma   90.00
#
_symmetry.space_group_name_H-M   'P 1'
#
loop_
_entity.id
_entity.type
_entity.pdbx_description
1 polymer ?
#
loop_
_entity_poly.entity_id
_entity_poly.type
_entity_poly.pdbx_seq_one_letter_code
_entity_poly.pdbx_strand_id
1 'polypeptide(L)'
;MFWHFFALLALYLPAFIANGAPVVASKAPGLRKWNVPIAAEWFGNNKTWRGYICGIFVAGITGAVEHFFRHTLLLVSFGLHTSLFQSIGTGLLLGFGALSGDILKSFVKRRMG
;
A
#
# COMPACT_ATOMS: atom_id res chain seq x y z
N MET A 1 -10.28 -17.80 -17.67
CA MET A 1 -9.71 -18.00 -16.32
C MET A 1 -8.35 -17.30 -16.14
N PHE A 2 -7.33 -17.56 -16.99
CA PHE A 2 -5.98 -16.97 -16.87
C PHE A 2 -5.91 -15.43 -16.81
N TRP A 3 -6.68 -14.71 -17.62
CA TRP A 3 -6.65 -13.24 -17.64
C TRP A 3 -7.10 -12.59 -16.32
N HIS A 4 -7.97 -13.24 -15.57
CA HIS A 4 -8.45 -12.72 -14.29
C HIS A 4 -7.36 -12.79 -13.21
N PHE A 5 -6.41 -13.72 -13.34
CA PHE A 5 -5.25 -13.78 -12.43
C PHE A 5 -4.40 -12.51 -12.55
N PHE A 6 -4.06 -12.08 -13.77
CA PHE A 6 -3.33 -10.83 -13.99
C PHE A 6 -4.14 -9.60 -13.56
N ALA A 7 -5.45 -9.62 -13.77
CA ALA A 7 -6.33 -8.55 -13.30
C ALA A 7 -6.36 -8.46 -11.77
N LEU A 8 -6.30 -9.59 -11.05
CA LEU A 8 -6.16 -9.60 -9.59
C LEU A 8 -4.78 -9.08 -9.14
N LEU A 9 -3.70 -9.47 -9.83
CA LEU A 9 -2.37 -8.92 -9.53
C LEU A 9 -2.34 -7.40 -9.73
N ALA A 10 -2.98 -6.90 -10.79
CA ALA A 10 -3.15 -5.48 -11.03
C ALA A 10 -3.99 -4.83 -9.92
N LEU A 11 -5.10 -5.46 -9.50
CA LEU A 11 -5.94 -4.95 -8.41
C LEU A 11 -5.18 -4.84 -7.08
N TYR A 12 -4.29 -5.79 -6.77
CA TYR A 12 -3.48 -5.78 -5.54
C TYR A 12 -2.18 -4.99 -5.66
N LEU A 13 -1.86 -4.44 -6.84
CA LEU A 13 -0.65 -3.66 -7.06
C LEU A 13 -0.48 -2.49 -6.08
N PRO A 14 -1.53 -1.73 -5.68
CA PRO A 14 -1.38 -0.64 -4.70
C PRO A 14 -0.88 -1.15 -3.34
N ALA A 15 -1.33 -2.34 -2.92
CA ALA A 15 -0.87 -2.98 -1.68
C ALA A 15 0.60 -3.44 -1.77
N PHE A 16 1.03 -3.95 -2.92
CA PHE A 16 2.43 -4.33 -3.14
C PHE A 16 3.35 -3.10 -3.13
N ILE A 17 2.95 -2.04 -3.82
CA ILE A 17 3.68 -0.78 -3.85
C ILE A 17 3.73 -0.14 -2.45
N ALA A 18 2.61 -0.16 -1.71
CA ALA A 18 2.56 0.33 -0.32
C ALA A 18 3.60 -0.34 0.57
N ASN A 19 3.74 -1.66 0.49
CA ASN A 19 4.72 -2.42 1.30
C ASN A 19 6.19 -2.12 0.92
N GLY A 20 6.46 -1.83 -0.36
CA GLY A 20 7.80 -1.44 -0.82
C GLY A 20 8.17 0.01 -0.52
N ALA A 21 7.17 0.90 -0.44
CA ALA A 21 7.37 2.34 -0.29
C ALA A 21 8.20 2.76 0.94
N PRO A 22 8.05 2.17 2.15
CA PRO A 22 8.88 2.52 3.30
C PRO A 22 10.40 2.43 3.06
N VAL A 23 10.84 1.45 2.26
CA VAL A 23 12.26 1.23 1.93
C VAL A 23 12.75 2.36 1.03
N VAL A 24 11.98 2.74 0.02
CA VAL A 24 12.32 3.86 -0.86
C VAL A 24 12.28 5.19 -0.10
N ALA A 25 11.23 5.40 0.71
CA ALA A 25 11.05 6.60 1.53
C ALA A 25 12.21 6.81 2.54
N SER A 26 12.78 5.73 3.07
CA SER A 26 13.96 5.81 3.95
C SER A 26 15.23 6.31 3.24
N LYS A 27 15.31 6.18 1.90
CA LYS A 27 16.45 6.61 1.10
C LYS A 27 16.30 8.04 0.56
N ALA A 28 15.07 8.57 0.50
CA ALA A 28 14.80 9.92 0.03
C ALA A 28 15.32 10.98 1.04
N PRO A 29 16.22 11.91 0.64
CA PRO A 29 16.87 12.85 1.56
C PRO A 29 15.92 13.65 2.46
N GLY A 30 14.79 14.12 1.90
CA GLY A 30 13.79 14.89 2.65
C GLY A 30 12.97 14.07 3.65
N LEU A 31 12.77 12.77 3.38
CA LEU A 31 11.96 11.88 4.21
C LEU A 31 12.80 11.08 5.20
N ARG A 32 14.10 10.88 4.93
CA ARG A 32 14.99 10.05 5.76
C ARG A 32 14.99 10.49 7.23
N LYS A 33 14.98 11.81 7.49
CA LYS A 33 14.98 12.38 8.85
C LYS A 33 13.69 12.10 9.62
N TRP A 34 12.57 11.92 8.93
CA TRP A 34 11.31 11.54 9.54
C TRP A 34 11.29 10.03 9.78
N ASN A 35 11.95 9.58 10.84
CA ASN A 35 12.06 8.16 11.20
C ASN A 35 11.43 7.85 12.55
N VAL A 36 10.30 8.50 12.87
CA VAL A 36 9.59 8.33 14.13
C VAL A 36 8.84 7.00 14.12
N PRO A 37 9.11 6.07 15.07
CA PRO A 37 8.36 4.83 15.20
C PRO A 37 6.90 5.10 15.57
N ILE A 38 5.98 4.25 15.10
CA ILE A 38 4.54 4.36 15.42
C ILE A 38 4.29 4.03 16.90
N ALA A 39 4.80 2.88 17.35
CA ALA A 39 4.85 2.47 18.75
C ALA A 39 5.96 1.42 18.89
N ALA A 40 7.17 1.85 19.25
CA ALA A 40 8.36 0.99 19.23
C ALA A 40 8.21 -0.26 20.12
N GLU A 41 7.60 -0.10 21.29
CA GLU A 41 7.35 -1.19 22.24
C GLU A 41 6.42 -2.27 21.67
N TRP A 42 5.47 -1.90 20.80
CA TRP A 42 4.43 -2.80 20.31
C TRP A 42 4.76 -3.38 18.94
N PHE A 43 5.37 -2.58 18.06
CA PHE A 43 5.55 -2.91 16.64
C PHE A 43 7.03 -2.91 16.20
N GLY A 44 7.93 -2.45 17.07
CA GLY A 44 9.35 -2.26 16.81
C GLY A 44 9.72 -0.95 16.14
N ASN A 45 11.02 -0.63 16.20
CA ASN A 45 11.59 0.59 15.62
C ASN A 45 11.44 0.71 14.09
N ASN A 46 11.21 -0.42 13.41
CA ASN A 46 11.14 -0.48 11.95
C ASN A 46 9.76 -0.07 11.39
N LYS A 47 8.72 0.05 12.22
CA LYS A 47 7.39 0.52 11.80
C LYS A 47 7.27 2.01 12.10
N THR A 48 7.43 2.85 11.07
CA THR A 48 7.53 4.31 11.22
C THR A 48 6.36 5.04 10.56
N TRP A 49 6.02 6.22 11.10
CA TRP A 49 4.96 7.08 10.54
C TRP A 49 5.26 7.50 9.11
N ARG A 50 6.52 7.78 8.78
CA ARG A 50 6.96 8.02 7.39
C ARG A 50 6.59 6.87 6.48
N GLY A 51 7.01 5.65 6.83
CA GLY A 51 6.75 4.49 5.99
C GLY A 51 5.25 4.28 5.77
N TYR A 52 4.49 4.39 6.85
CA TYR A 52 3.04 4.21 6.83
C TYR A 52 2.33 5.25 5.94
N ILE A 53 2.58 6.53 6.18
CA ILE A 53 1.92 7.62 5.46
C ILE A 53 2.38 7.67 3.99
N CYS A 54 3.68 7.56 3.73
CA CYS A 54 4.19 7.54 2.35
C CYS A 54 3.67 6.32 1.58
N GLY A 55 3.59 5.14 2.21
CA GLY A 55 3.09 3.95 1.54
C GLY A 55 1.61 4.04 1.19
N ILE A 56 0.77 4.54 2.09
CA ILE A 56 -0.66 4.80 1.78
C ILE A 56 -0.80 5.81 0.65
N PHE A 57 -0.06 6.93 0.73
CA PHE A 57 -0.13 7.98 -0.28
C PHE A 57 0.28 7.48 -1.68
N VAL A 58 1.40 6.76 -1.77
CA VAL A 58 1.86 6.18 -3.04
C VAL A 58 0.86 5.14 -3.57
N ALA A 59 0.21 4.36 -2.70
CA ALA A 59 -0.85 3.44 -3.13
C ALA A 59 -2.06 4.16 -3.72
N GLY A 60 -2.44 5.33 -3.17
CA GLY A 60 -3.45 6.20 -3.77
C GLY A 60 -3.05 6.70 -5.17
N ILE A 61 -1.77 7.06 -5.36
CA ILE A 61 -1.22 7.39 -6.69
C ILE A 61 -1.27 6.17 -7.62
N THR A 62 -0.91 4.98 -7.14
CA THR A 62 -1.01 3.73 -7.91
C THR A 62 -2.45 3.49 -8.38
N GLY A 63 -3.44 3.67 -7.49
CA GLY A 63 -4.85 3.60 -7.86
C GLY A 63 -5.25 4.64 -8.91
N ALA A 64 -4.74 5.87 -8.83
CA ALA A 64 -4.94 6.87 -9.88
C ALA A 64 -4.35 6.43 -11.23
N VAL A 65 -3.15 5.84 -11.23
CA VAL A 65 -2.52 5.29 -12.44
C VAL A 65 -3.37 4.15 -13.01
N GLU A 66 -3.82 3.22 -12.17
CA GLU A 66 -4.70 2.11 -12.57
C GLU A 66 -5.99 2.57 -13.25
N HIS A 67 -6.54 3.73 -12.88
CA HIS A 67 -7.70 4.31 -13.54
C HIS A 67 -7.48 4.52 -15.05
N PHE A 68 -6.30 5.01 -15.42
CA PHE A 68 -5.95 5.27 -16.82
C PHE A 68 -5.72 3.98 -17.61
N PHE A 69 -5.31 2.89 -16.95
CA PHE A 69 -5.05 1.59 -17.56
C PHE A 69 -6.15 0.54 -17.30
N ARG A 70 -7.29 0.94 -16.71
CA ARG A 70 -8.33 0.02 -16.20
C ARG A 70 -8.87 -0.98 -17.22
N HIS A 71 -8.92 -0.60 -18.50
CA HIS A 71 -9.36 -1.48 -19.59
C HIS A 71 -8.28 -2.51 -19.93
N THR A 72 -7.03 -2.07 -20.10
CA THR A 72 -5.89 -2.94 -20.38
C THR A 72 -5.61 -3.91 -19.23
N LEU A 73 -5.77 -3.46 -17.99
CA LEU A 73 -5.60 -4.25 -16.77
C LEU A 73 -6.85 -5.08 -16.40
N LEU A 74 -7.92 -5.00 -17.21
CA LEU A 74 -9.19 -5.69 -17.00
C LEU A 74 -9.86 -5.38 -15.65
N LEU A 75 -9.50 -4.28 -14.99
CA LEU A 75 -10.01 -3.86 -13.68
C LEU A 75 -11.50 -3.50 -13.73
N VAL A 76 -11.98 -3.08 -14.90
CA VAL A 76 -13.41 -2.83 -15.16
C VAL A 76 -14.28 -4.07 -14.91
N SER A 77 -13.71 -5.27 -15.04
CA SER A 77 -14.43 -6.54 -14.81
C SER A 77 -14.84 -6.75 -13.35
N PHE A 78 -14.20 -6.03 -12.41
CA PHE A 78 -14.52 -6.08 -10.98
C PHE A 78 -15.51 -5.00 -10.54
N GLY A 79 -16.01 -4.16 -11.45
CA GLY A 79 -16.86 -3.01 -11.08
C GLY A 79 -16.11 -1.94 -10.26
N LEU A 80 -14.77 -1.99 -10.26
CA LEU A 80 -13.89 -1.02 -9.62
C LEU A 80 -13.28 -0.07 -10.66
N HIS A 81 -12.64 0.98 -10.19
CA HIS A 81 -11.98 2.00 -11.01
C HIS A 81 -12.89 2.72 -12.02
N THR A 82 -14.20 2.77 -11.76
CA THR A 82 -15.21 3.42 -12.62
C THR A 82 -15.01 4.94 -12.69
N SER A 83 -14.53 5.54 -11.61
CA SER A 83 -14.15 6.96 -11.54
C SER A 83 -12.75 7.12 -10.95
N LEU A 84 -12.12 8.26 -11.21
CA LEU A 84 -10.81 8.58 -10.63
C LEU A 84 -10.86 8.59 -9.10
N PHE A 85 -11.93 9.15 -8.52
CA PHE A 85 -12.13 9.17 -7.07
C PHE A 85 -12.21 7.76 -6.49
N GLN A 86 -13.01 6.87 -7.10
CA GLN A 86 -13.08 5.47 -6.68
C GLN A 86 -11.71 4.80 -6.77
N SER A 87 -10.98 5.04 -7.85
CA SER A 87 -9.66 4.43 -8.09
C SER A 87 -8.62 4.85 -7.05
N ILE A 88 -8.55 6.14 -6.73
CA ILE A 88 -7.71 6.68 -5.66
C ILE A 88 -8.12 6.07 -4.32
N GLY A 89 -9.43 6.03 -4.03
CA GLY A 89 -9.98 5.42 -2.82
C GLY A 89 -9.60 3.95 -2.67
N THR A 90 -9.73 3.16 -3.75
CA THR A 90 -9.31 1.75 -3.80
C THR A 90 -7.82 1.62 -3.48
N GLY A 91 -6.97 2.42 -4.12
CA GLY A 91 -5.52 2.43 -3.86
C GLY A 91 -5.17 2.77 -2.40
N LEU A 92 -5.79 3.82 -1.85
CA LEU A 92 -5.61 4.23 -0.45
C LEU A 92 -6.04 3.13 0.54
N LEU A 93 -7.21 2.52 0.32
CA LEU A 93 -7.74 1.46 1.18
C LEU A 93 -6.89 0.20 1.13
N LEU A 94 -6.42 -0.19 -0.07
CA LEU A 94 -5.52 -1.33 -0.23
C LEU A 94 -4.16 -1.07 0.42
N GLY A 95 -3.59 0.12 0.24
CA GLY A 95 -2.34 0.52 0.91
C GLY A 95 -2.49 0.55 2.43
N PHE A 96 -3.58 1.11 2.94
CA PHE A 96 -3.90 1.14 4.37
C PHE A 96 -4.03 -0.28 4.94
N GLY A 97 -4.82 -1.15 4.28
CA GLY A 97 -5.02 -2.52 4.71
C GLY A 97 -3.73 -3.32 4.73
N ALA A 98 -2.90 -3.17 3.69
CA ALA A 98 -1.61 -3.84 3.58
C ALA A 98 -0.65 -3.45 4.72
N LEU A 99 -0.48 -2.14 4.96
CA LEU A 99 0.45 -1.65 5.96
C LEU A 99 -0.07 -1.84 7.39
N SER A 100 -1.38 -1.72 7.61
CA SER A 100 -2.00 -2.07 8.90
C SER A 100 -1.84 -3.55 9.20
N GLY A 101 -2.05 -4.42 8.21
CA GLY A 101 -1.83 -5.86 8.33
C GLY A 101 -0.38 -6.20 8.65
N ASP A 102 0.58 -5.51 8.04
CA ASP A 102 2.01 -5.66 8.33
C ASP A 102 2.36 -5.18 9.76
N ILE A 103 1.77 -4.09 10.25
CA ILE A 103 1.89 -3.64 11.65
C ILE A 103 1.30 -4.68 12.61
N LEU A 104 0.10 -5.18 12.34
CA LEU A 104 -0.57 -6.20 13.14
C LEU A 104 0.23 -7.51 13.19
N LYS A 105 0.79 -7.93 12.06
CA LYS A 105 1.72 -9.07 11.98
C LYS A 105 2.95 -8.84 12.88
N SER A 106 3.50 -7.63 12.86
CA SER A 106 4.62 -7.21 13.72
C SER A 106 4.27 -7.30 15.20
N PHE A 107 3.03 -6.95 15.57
CA PHE A 107 2.51 -7.06 16.93
C PHE A 107 2.40 -8.53 17.37
N VAL A 108 1.70 -9.35 16.57
CA VAL A 108 1.48 -10.77 16.88
C VAL A 108 2.82 -11.50 17.03
N LYS A 109 3.77 -11.28 16.12
CA LYS A 109 5.12 -11.85 16.23
C LYS A 109 5.77 -11.56 17.58
N ARG A 110 5.70 -10.32 18.08
CA ARG A 110 6.31 -9.96 19.37
C ARG A 110 5.65 -10.61 20.58
N ARG A 111 4.39 -11.01 20.48
CA ARG A 111 3.67 -11.71 21.55
C ARG A 111 3.89 -13.21 21.53
N MET A 112 4.34 -13.76 20.40
CA MET A 112 4.64 -15.18 20.26
C MET A 112 6.10 -15.54 20.59
N GLY A 113 6.99 -14.54 20.72
CA GLY A 113 8.44 -14.75 20.83
C GLY A 113 9.09 -14.91 19.47
#